data_AF-A0A7J3FMJ5-F1
#
_entry.id   AF-A0A7J3FMJ5-F1
#
_cell.length_a   1.000
_cell.length_b   1.000
_cell.length_c   1.000
_cell.angle_alpha   90.00
_cell.angle_beta   90.00
_cell.angle_gamma   90.00
#
_symmetry.space_group_name_H-M   'P 1'
#
loop_
_entity.id
_entity.type
_entity.pdbx_description
1 polymer ?
#
loop_
_entity_poly.entity_id
_entity_poly.type
_entity_poly.pdbx_seq_one_letter_code
_entity_poly.pdbx_strand_id
1 'polypeptide(L)'
;MRKACAALLSFMLLLLLCPAKPASSVEVQEYGDWMYIRATTVVSPLIDEYGWPTMNPDGTFYPNDAFKLGYIVEVDPSVNFEDVEVSYDWRTFIASDMSGWGGTSGYASFRVSLYAQPGTYAFTVTARANRTVDLGGSRGSS
;
A
#
# COMPACT_ATOMS: atom_id res chain seq x y z
N MET A 1 48.39 44.15 28.41
CA MET A 1 47.45 44.57 27.34
C MET A 1 46.86 43.31 26.71
N ARG A 2 45.55 43.37 26.43
CA ARG A 2 44.66 42.26 26.02
C ARG A 2 45.04 41.70 24.64
N LYS A 3 44.79 40.41 24.42
CA LYS A 3 43.89 39.89 23.36
C LYS A 3 43.67 38.38 23.54
N ALA A 4 42.48 38.06 24.07
CA ALA A 4 41.89 36.74 24.00
C ALA A 4 41.46 36.45 22.56
N CYS A 5 41.64 35.22 22.08
CA CYS A 5 41.06 34.76 20.82
C CYS A 5 40.63 33.30 20.94
N ALA A 6 39.40 33.07 20.50
CA ALA A 6 38.82 31.79 20.10
C ALA A 6 38.61 30.72 21.19
N ALA A 7 37.62 30.99 22.04
CA ALA A 7 36.74 29.93 22.51
C ALA A 7 35.84 29.42 21.36
N LEU A 8 35.31 28.21 21.55
CA LEU A 8 34.08 27.68 20.93
C LEU A 8 34.14 27.26 19.45
N LEU A 9 34.72 26.10 19.17
CA LEU A 9 34.41 25.39 17.91
C LEU A 9 34.43 23.86 18.03
N SER A 10 34.18 23.31 19.22
CA SER A 10 34.28 21.86 19.45
C SER A 10 33.10 21.22 20.19
N PHE A 11 31.95 21.91 20.31
CA PHE A 11 30.81 21.37 21.08
C PHE A 11 29.44 21.53 20.41
N MET A 12 29.42 21.81 19.11
CA MET A 12 28.18 21.98 18.33
C MET A 12 28.27 21.27 16.97
N LEU A 13 28.70 20.01 17.00
CA LEU A 13 28.58 19.12 15.84
C LEU A 13 28.28 17.69 16.28
N LEU A 14 27.37 17.53 17.24
CA LEU A 14 26.95 16.22 17.74
C LEU A 14 25.45 16.15 18.09
N LEU A 15 24.60 16.87 17.35
CA LEU A 15 23.17 16.96 17.66
C LEU A 15 22.20 16.98 16.45
N LEU A 16 22.58 16.44 15.29
CA LEU A 16 21.67 16.33 14.14
C LEU A 16 21.83 15.02 13.34
N LEU A 17 21.96 13.89 14.04
CA LEU A 17 21.57 12.59 13.48
C LEU A 17 20.21 12.24 14.07
N CYS A 18 19.17 13.00 13.68
CA CYS A 18 17.83 12.43 13.70
C CYS A 18 17.84 11.30 12.65
N PRO A 19 17.60 10.03 13.00
CA PRO A 19 17.11 9.11 11.98
C PRO A 19 15.81 9.74 11.49
N ALA A 20 15.83 10.23 10.25
CA ALA A 20 14.61 10.58 9.56
C ALA A 20 13.73 9.35 9.65
N LYS A 21 12.67 9.43 10.45
CA LYS A 21 11.63 8.42 10.52
C LYS A 21 11.23 8.17 9.06
N PRO A 22 11.48 7.00 8.46
CA PRO A 22 10.95 6.75 7.15
C PRO A 22 9.44 6.86 7.34
N ALA A 23 8.86 7.89 6.75
CA ALA A 23 7.43 7.89 6.55
C ALA A 23 7.19 6.66 5.68
N SER A 24 6.63 5.61 6.26
CA SER A 24 5.85 4.66 5.49
C SER A 24 4.63 5.43 4.98
N SER A 25 4.86 6.32 4.02
CA SER A 25 3.81 6.89 3.22
C SER A 25 3.37 5.74 2.32
N VAL A 26 2.38 5.00 2.79
CA VAL A 26 1.43 4.38 1.88
C VAL A 26 0.80 5.55 1.14
N GLU A 27 1.39 5.94 0.02
CA GLU A 27 0.68 6.77 -0.95
C GLU A 27 -0.46 5.92 -1.46
N VAL A 28 -1.64 6.13 -0.88
CA VAL A 28 -2.89 5.65 -1.45
C VAL A 28 -3.05 6.44 -2.73
N GLN A 29 -2.72 5.80 -3.86
CA GLN A 29 -2.94 6.42 -5.16
C GLN A 29 -4.42 6.29 -5.53
N GLU A 30 -5.04 7.44 -5.66
CA GLU A 30 -6.48 7.66 -5.73
C GLU A 30 -6.99 7.61 -7.19
N TYR A 31 -7.73 6.56 -7.60
CA TYR A 31 -8.33 6.44 -8.96
C TYR A 31 -9.78 5.93 -8.94
N GLY A 32 -10.71 6.69 -9.54
CA GLY A 32 -12.11 6.29 -9.75
C GLY A 32 -13.12 7.45 -9.64
N ASP A 33 -14.40 7.23 -9.93
CA ASP A 33 -15.49 8.15 -9.57
C ASP A 33 -15.77 8.01 -8.05
N TRP A 34 -15.04 8.80 -7.26
CA TRP A 34 -15.00 8.83 -5.78
C TRP A 34 -16.36 8.87 -5.08
N MET A 35 -17.43 9.25 -5.78
CA MET A 35 -18.76 9.31 -5.18
C MET A 35 -19.32 7.94 -4.80
N TYR A 36 -18.88 6.84 -5.43
CA TYR A 36 -19.58 5.56 -5.33
C TYR A 36 -18.71 4.35 -5.03
N ILE A 37 -17.38 4.48 -5.08
CA ILE A 37 -16.46 3.39 -4.78
C ILE A 37 -15.20 3.90 -4.09
N ARG A 38 -14.76 3.21 -3.04
CA ARG A 38 -13.51 3.46 -2.32
C ARG A 38 -12.83 2.15 -2.00
N ALA A 39 -11.56 2.00 -2.35
CA ALA A 39 -10.73 0.86 -1.96
C ALA A 39 -9.71 1.28 -0.89
N THR A 40 -9.62 0.51 0.19
CA THR A 40 -8.61 0.65 1.23
C THR A 40 -7.73 -0.59 1.26
N THR A 41 -6.41 -0.42 1.27
CA THR A 41 -5.45 -1.53 1.26
C THR A 41 -4.64 -1.58 2.54
N VAL A 42 -4.25 -2.78 2.96
CA VAL A 42 -3.38 -3.01 4.11
C VAL A 42 -2.30 -4.03 3.75
N VAL A 43 -1.06 -3.75 4.15
CA VAL A 43 0.03 -4.71 4.09
C VAL A 43 0.23 -5.29 5.48
N SER A 44 0.29 -6.62 5.58
CA SER A 44 0.51 -7.34 6.83
C SER A 44 1.65 -8.34 6.65
N PRO A 45 2.77 -8.21 7.38
CA PRO A 45 3.85 -9.19 7.29
C PRO A 45 3.38 -10.56 7.75
N LEU A 46 3.92 -11.61 7.15
CA LEU A 46 3.74 -12.97 7.66
C LEU A 46 4.70 -13.22 8.82
N ILE A 47 4.41 -14.30 9.54
CA ILE A 47 5.23 -14.75 10.67
C ILE A 47 6.17 -15.85 10.16
N ASP A 48 7.45 -15.76 10.54
CA ASP A 48 8.46 -16.77 10.24
C ASP A 48 8.33 -18.00 11.15
N GLU A 49 9.22 -18.97 10.96
CA GLU A 49 9.26 -20.22 11.75
C GLU A 49 9.59 -20.01 13.24
N TYR A 50 10.09 -18.82 13.61
CA TYR A 50 10.46 -18.44 14.97
C TYR A 50 9.41 -17.57 15.66
N GLY A 51 8.30 -17.23 14.97
CA GLY A 51 7.23 -16.42 15.53
C GLY A 51 7.41 -14.92 15.32
N TRP A 52 8.37 -14.48 14.51
CA TRP A 52 8.65 -13.06 14.24
C TRP A 52 8.04 -12.59 12.91
N PRO A 53 7.58 -11.33 12.81
CA PRO A 53 7.22 -10.76 11.53
C PRO A 53 8.40 -10.79 10.56
N THR A 54 8.18 -11.21 9.31
CA THR A 54 9.15 -11.15 8.22
C THR A 54 9.28 -9.73 7.67
N MET A 55 9.15 -8.71 8.50
CA MET A 55 9.30 -7.31 8.11
C MET A 55 10.17 -6.65 9.13
N ASN A 56 11.07 -5.81 8.64
CA ASN A 56 11.98 -5.09 9.49
C ASN A 56 11.22 -4.11 10.40
N PRO A 57 11.78 -3.77 11.57
CA PRO A 57 11.17 -2.79 12.48
C PRO A 57 10.92 -1.41 11.85
N ASP A 58 11.62 -1.08 10.76
CA ASP A 58 11.45 0.16 10.00
C ASP A 58 10.38 0.08 8.90
N GLY A 59 9.70 -1.07 8.76
CA GLY A 59 8.65 -1.31 7.77
C GLY A 59 9.16 -1.76 6.40
N THR A 60 10.47 -1.99 6.24
CA THR A 60 11.04 -2.53 5.00
C THR A 60 11.02 -4.05 4.97
N PHE A 61 11.19 -4.62 3.78
CA PHE A 61 11.27 -6.07 3.56
C PHE A 61 12.62 -6.42 2.92
N TYR A 62 13.20 -7.53 3.36
CA TYR A 62 14.34 -8.18 2.72
C TYR A 62 13.88 -9.12 1.59
N PRO A 63 14.79 -9.49 0.67
CA PRO A 63 14.55 -10.61 -0.23
C PRO A 63 14.12 -11.86 0.54
N ASN A 64 13.17 -12.60 -0.02
CA ASN A 64 12.52 -13.78 0.56
C ASN A 64 11.46 -13.50 1.65
N ASP A 65 11.31 -12.28 2.15
CA ASP A 65 10.24 -11.97 3.10
C ASP A 65 8.85 -12.14 2.47
N ALA A 66 7.85 -12.45 3.30
CA ALA A 66 6.49 -12.71 2.83
C ALA A 66 5.46 -11.83 3.54
N PHE A 67 4.43 -11.42 2.82
CA PHE A 67 3.38 -10.57 3.37
C PHE A 67 2.04 -10.87 2.72
N LYS A 68 0.97 -10.41 3.37
CA LYS A 68 -0.37 -10.34 2.80
C LYS A 68 -0.66 -8.90 2.39
N LEU A 69 -1.17 -8.74 1.18
CA LEU A 69 -1.88 -7.53 0.78
C LEU A 69 -3.37 -7.80 0.93
N GLY A 70 -4.01 -7.12 1.87
CA GLY A 70 -5.46 -7.14 2.04
C GLY A 70 -6.09 -5.88 1.46
N TYR A 71 -7.36 -5.98 1.08
CA TYR A 71 -8.16 -4.83 0.69
C TYR A 71 -9.61 -4.95 1.15
N ILE A 72 -10.26 -3.80 1.27
CA ILE A 72 -11.70 -3.64 1.45
C ILE A 72 -12.17 -2.57 0.47
N VAL A 73 -13.25 -2.86 -0.25
CA VAL A 73 -13.95 -1.96 -1.18
C VAL A 73 -15.29 -1.59 -0.56
N GLU A 74 -15.48 -0.31 -0.34
CA GLU A 74 -16.76 0.29 0.02
C GLU A 74 -17.45 0.74 -1.27
N VAL A 75 -18.70 0.30 -1.46
CA VAL A 75 -19.49 0.56 -2.67
C VAL A 75 -20.82 1.16 -2.26
N ASP A 76 -21.23 2.23 -2.93
CA ASP A 76 -22.54 2.83 -2.70
C ASP A 76 -23.67 1.88 -3.12
N PRO A 77 -24.81 1.84 -2.40
CA PRO A 77 -25.92 0.95 -2.74
C PRO A 77 -26.53 1.15 -4.14
N SER A 78 -26.28 2.29 -4.80
CA SER A 78 -26.81 2.62 -6.13
C SER A 78 -25.96 2.10 -7.30
N VAL A 79 -24.84 1.42 -7.01
CA VAL A 79 -23.97 0.83 -8.03
C VAL A 79 -23.70 -0.65 -7.73
N ASN A 80 -23.45 -1.43 -8.77
CA ASN A 80 -23.13 -2.85 -8.67
C ASN A 80 -21.62 -3.01 -8.74
N PHE A 81 -21.03 -3.65 -7.73
CA PHE A 81 -19.62 -4.06 -7.76
C PHE A 81 -19.41 -5.08 -8.89
N GLU A 82 -18.34 -4.90 -9.66
CA GLU A 82 -17.99 -5.80 -10.76
C GLU A 82 -16.81 -6.69 -10.39
N ASP A 83 -15.64 -6.09 -10.16
CA ASP A 83 -14.41 -6.81 -9.88
C ASP A 83 -13.40 -5.96 -9.10
N VAL A 84 -12.29 -6.61 -8.75
CA VAL A 84 -11.08 -5.95 -8.26
C VAL A 84 -9.85 -6.66 -8.76
N GLU A 85 -8.91 -5.87 -9.25
CA GLU A 85 -7.65 -6.31 -9.81
C GLU A 85 -6.47 -5.75 -9.00
N VAL A 86 -5.34 -6.44 -9.09
CA VAL A 86 -4.07 -5.97 -8.55
C VAL A 86 -2.99 -6.03 -9.61
N SER A 87 -2.24 -4.93 -9.73
CA SER A 87 -1.06 -4.82 -10.57
C SER A 87 0.17 -4.58 -9.70
N TYR A 88 1.27 -5.26 -10.02
CA TYR A 88 2.53 -5.23 -9.29
C TYR A 88 3.68 -5.70 -10.19
N ASP A 89 4.92 -5.42 -9.77
CA ASP A 89 6.11 -5.95 -10.45
C ASP A 89 6.32 -7.43 -10.11
N TRP A 90 5.90 -8.32 -11.02
CA TRP A 90 6.02 -9.77 -10.88
C TRP A 90 7.47 -10.29 -10.85
N ARG A 91 8.46 -9.49 -11.25
CA ARG A 91 9.88 -9.87 -11.12
C ARG A 91 10.40 -9.65 -9.70
N THR A 92 9.78 -8.71 -9.00
CA THR A 92 10.12 -8.33 -7.61
C THR A 92 9.25 -9.09 -6.62
N PHE A 93 7.98 -9.36 -6.92
CA PHE A 93 7.05 -10.05 -6.04
C PHE A 93 6.47 -11.30 -6.68
N ILE A 94 6.56 -12.42 -5.96
CA ILE A 94 6.00 -13.71 -6.35
C ILE A 94 4.69 -13.89 -5.60
N ALA A 95 3.56 -13.91 -6.31
CA ALA A 95 2.27 -14.27 -5.71
C ALA A 95 2.28 -15.76 -5.32
N SER A 96 2.01 -16.04 -4.05
CA SER A 96 1.96 -17.40 -3.50
C SER A 96 0.54 -17.91 -3.29
N ASP A 97 -0.42 -17.01 -3.07
CA ASP A 97 -1.84 -17.34 -2.95
C ASP A 97 -2.70 -16.13 -3.35
N MET A 98 -3.65 -16.35 -4.26
CA MET A 98 -4.61 -15.36 -4.76
C MET A 98 -6.06 -15.83 -4.55
N SER A 99 -6.29 -16.96 -3.89
CA SER A 99 -7.61 -17.59 -3.80
C SER A 99 -8.64 -16.75 -3.01
N GLY A 100 -8.17 -15.84 -2.15
CA GLY A 100 -8.97 -14.87 -1.41
C GLY A 100 -9.23 -13.56 -2.15
N TRP A 101 -8.90 -13.44 -3.44
CA TRP A 101 -9.00 -12.19 -4.21
C TRP A 101 -10.26 -12.15 -5.08
N GLY A 102 -10.82 -10.95 -5.31
CA GLY A 102 -11.85 -10.71 -6.34
C GLY A 102 -13.22 -10.24 -5.84
N GLY A 103 -13.50 -10.34 -4.53
CA GLY A 103 -14.73 -9.80 -3.93
C GLY A 103 -14.61 -8.34 -3.50
N THR A 104 -15.60 -7.81 -2.78
CA THR A 104 -15.52 -6.48 -2.13
C THR A 104 -14.54 -6.43 -0.96
N SER A 105 -14.04 -7.57 -0.50
CA SER A 105 -12.91 -7.65 0.40
C SER A 105 -12.10 -8.88 0.04
N GLY A 106 -10.79 -8.83 0.24
CA GLY A 106 -9.95 -9.95 -0.10
C GLY A 106 -8.52 -9.80 0.37
N TYR A 107 -7.74 -10.85 0.14
CA TYR A 107 -6.32 -10.87 0.42
C TYR A 107 -5.58 -11.71 -0.61
N ALA A 108 -4.31 -11.35 -0.80
CA ALA A 108 -3.34 -12.15 -1.54
C ALA A 108 -2.04 -12.23 -0.75
N SER A 109 -1.36 -13.37 -0.84
CA SER A 109 -0.05 -13.59 -0.23
C SER A 109 1.05 -13.41 -1.28
N PHE A 110 2.09 -12.68 -0.91
CA PHE A 110 3.23 -12.38 -1.75
C PHE A 110 4.52 -12.73 -1.03
N ARG A 111 5.55 -13.01 -1.81
CA ARG A 111 6.93 -13.14 -1.35
C ARG A 111 7.83 -12.21 -2.17
N VAL A 112 8.74 -11.51 -1.51
CA VAL A 112 9.78 -10.74 -2.18
C VAL A 112 10.77 -11.71 -2.84
N SER A 113 11.04 -11.51 -4.12
CA SER A 113 12.00 -12.31 -4.87
C SER A 113 13.38 -12.25 -4.22
N LEU A 114 14.11 -13.39 -4.22
CA LEU A 114 15.50 -13.46 -3.75
C LEU A 114 16.44 -12.52 -4.54
N TYR A 115 16.03 -12.10 -5.73
CA TYR A 115 16.82 -11.25 -6.63
C TYR A 115 16.27 -9.82 -6.73
N ALA A 116 15.30 -9.46 -5.88
CA ALA A 116 14.74 -8.12 -5.83
C ALA A 116 15.84 -7.09 -5.55
N GLN A 117 15.86 -6.00 -6.33
CA GLN A 117 16.75 -4.88 -6.07
C GLN A 117 16.17 -4.01 -4.95
N PRO A 118 17.00 -3.39 -4.09
CA PRO A 118 16.52 -2.42 -3.12
C PRO A 118 15.78 -1.25 -3.80
N GLY A 119 14.64 -0.84 -3.25
CA GLY A 119 13.86 0.26 -3.78
C GLY A 119 12.45 0.34 -3.21
N THR A 120 11.71 1.37 -3.62
CA THR A 120 10.29 1.51 -3.34
C THR A 120 9.50 0.98 -4.54
N TYR A 121 8.55 0.08 -4.26
CA TYR A 121 7.68 -0.52 -5.26
C TYR A 121 6.22 -0.24 -4.90
N ALA A 122 5.36 -0.19 -5.93
CA ALA A 122 3.94 0.04 -5.76
C ALA A 122 3.14 -1.23 -6.08
N PHE A 123 2.07 -1.42 -5.31
CA PHE A 123 0.94 -2.25 -5.69
C PHE A 123 -0.20 -1.31 -6.07
N THR A 124 -0.87 -1.59 -7.18
CA THR A 124 -2.06 -0.86 -7.58
C THR A 124 -3.25 -1.79 -7.45
N VAL A 125 -4.19 -1.45 -6.57
CA VAL A 125 -5.47 -2.16 -6.44
C VAL A 125 -6.53 -1.32 -7.13
N THR A 126 -7.22 -1.92 -8.11
CA THR A 126 -8.26 -1.25 -8.89
C THR A 126 -9.56 -1.98 -8.67
N ALA A 127 -10.56 -1.30 -8.11
CA ALA A 127 -11.91 -1.82 -7.96
C ALA A 127 -12.83 -1.19 -9.01
N ARG A 128 -13.73 -1.99 -9.59
CA ARG A 128 -14.70 -1.53 -10.59
C ARG A 128 -16.11 -1.72 -10.09
N ALA A 129 -16.97 -0.74 -10.41
CA ALA A 129 -18.40 -0.80 -10.18
C ALA A 129 -19.12 -0.08 -11.30
N ASN A 130 -20.37 -0.46 -11.53
CA ASN A 130 -21.20 0.06 -12.61
C ASN A 130 -22.56 0.51 -12.08
N ARG A 131 -23.01 1.66 -12.58
CA ARG A 131 -24.31 2.23 -12.26
C ARG A 131 -25.30 1.85 -13.35
N THR A 132 -26.33 1.09 -13.00
CA THR A 132 -27.50 0.97 -13.87
C THR A 132 -28.23 2.31 -13.85
N VAL A 133 -28.08 3.11 -14.91
CA VAL A 133 -28.91 4.29 -15.11
C VAL A 133 -30.24 3.80 -15.67
N ASP A 134 -31.28 3.72 -14.83
CA ASP A 134 -32.65 3.60 -15.32
C ASP A 134 -32.96 4.88 -16.11
N LEU A 135 -32.73 4.83 -17.43
CA LEU A 135 -33.24 5.81 -18.36
C LEU A 135 -34.75 5.55 -18.44
N GLY A 136 -35.49 6.10 -17.48
CA GLY A 136 -36.93 5.95 -17.35
C GLY A 136 -37.60 6.08 -18.72
N GLY A 137 -38.05 4.93 -19.24
CA GLY A 137 -38.77 4.88 -20.50
C GLY A 137 -40.00 5.75 -20.37
N SER A 138 -40.01 6.86 -21.10
CA SER A 138 -41.21 7.66 -21.31
C SER A 138 -42.20 6.79 -22.08
N ARG A 139 -42.98 5.99 -21.35
CA ARG A 139 -44.24 5.46 -21.85
C ARG A 139 -45.21 6.64 -21.86
N GLY A 140 -45.19 7.37 -22.98
CA GLY A 140 -46.35 8.11 -23.41
C GLY A 140 -47.49 7.11 -23.59
N SER A 141 -48.46 7.14 -22.68
CA SER A 141 -49.78 6.56 -22.88
C SER A 141 -50.75 7.70 -23.11
N SER A 142 -51.34 7.64 -24.30
CA SER A 142 -52.35 8.52 -24.90
C SER A 142 -53.68 8.46 -24.16
#